data_AF-A0A1V8T7U1-F1
#
_entry.id   AF-A0A1V8T7U1-F1
#
_cell.length_a   1.000
_cell.length_b   1.000
_cell.length_c   1.000
_cell.angle_alpha   90.00
_cell.angle_beta   90.00
_cell.angle_gamma   90.00
#
_symmetry.space_group_name_H-M   'P 1'
#
loop_
_entity.id
_entity.type
_entity.pdbx_description
1 polymer ?
#
loop_
_entity_poly.entity_id
_entity_poly.type
_entity_poly.pdbx_seq_one_letter_code
_entity_poly.pdbx_strand_id
1 'polypeptide(L)'
;MAQDRGLLPGGGETVEGTCERSMTFVMDEEDTSLGKTLLSLWLSYGLAKTEDRAFFIDDSRWAYGRYASYFMPPPSPGCTLPPASQIVPCPHGAKHIVMSSATAHWAFGTAFKAQHTSSRRHGLERSHKVLEMLRRGYEDLFKLFGEDADFVHQRIAELKAGSQASGQPIVGMHIRRGDLHPLSYEYSRDYLPLELYTNAAAHLIASLTTSSRVSTLLTKEAHQQTLLLASDDPSLIINPDLLTSSPSSLTILPAQSRILLATKSALDASSPADSIRAPNSAYTKHIPENAGWDGGFYPSLFSSLGSSADRDQTMRMRELFGRGYLLDLAVLGGSDGVVCAVSSATCRILGVMMGWDGLKKDRWSNIDDGRVWSWDGAGW
;
A
#
# COMPACT_ATOMS: atom_id res chain seq x y z
N MET A 1 -14.74 41.93 -27.84
CA MET A 1 -14.44 41.58 -29.25
C MET A 1 -13.63 40.29 -29.46
N ALA A 2 -12.99 39.70 -28.44
CA ALA A 2 -12.28 38.41 -28.59
C ALA A 2 -13.13 37.17 -28.23
N GLN A 3 -14.13 37.30 -27.34
CA GLN A 3 -15.11 36.23 -27.05
C GLN A 3 -16.10 35.99 -28.20
N ASP A 4 -16.41 37.04 -28.96
CA ASP A 4 -17.40 37.02 -30.05
C ASP A 4 -16.90 36.34 -31.35
N ARG A 5 -15.66 35.83 -31.34
CA ARG A 5 -15.00 35.20 -32.49
C ARG A 5 -14.74 33.70 -32.32
N GLY A 6 -15.31 33.06 -31.29
CA GLY A 6 -15.26 31.59 -31.12
C GLY A 6 -13.85 30.98 -30.99
N LEU A 7 -12.84 31.80 -30.65
CA LEU A 7 -11.42 31.41 -30.57
C LEU A 7 -10.97 31.04 -29.14
N LEU A 8 -11.88 31.08 -28.17
CA LEU A 8 -11.69 30.55 -26.83
C LEU A 8 -12.92 29.69 -26.50
N PRO A 9 -12.77 28.53 -25.84
CA PRO A 9 -13.92 27.79 -25.34
C PRO A 9 -14.73 28.75 -24.46
N GLY A 10 -16.01 28.90 -24.79
CA GLY A 10 -16.92 29.78 -24.08
C GLY A 10 -16.81 29.53 -22.59
N GLY A 11 -16.69 30.62 -21.81
CA GLY A 11 -16.63 30.52 -20.36
C GLY A 11 -17.84 29.72 -19.90
N GLY A 12 -17.61 28.48 -19.46
CA GLY A 12 -18.68 27.60 -19.02
C GLY A 12 -19.45 28.31 -17.92
N GLU A 13 -20.77 28.38 -18.07
CA GLU A 13 -21.66 28.82 -17.01
C GLU A 13 -21.24 28.11 -15.71
N THR A 14 -20.91 28.89 -14.69
CA THR A 14 -20.68 28.35 -13.35
C THR A 14 -21.98 27.73 -12.91
N VAL A 15 -22.08 26.41 -13.02
CA VAL A 15 -23.23 25.64 -12.58
C VAL A 15 -23.46 25.93 -11.10
N GLU A 16 -24.68 26.33 -10.75
CA GLU A 16 -25.07 26.62 -9.38
C GLU A 16 -24.70 25.42 -8.47
N GLY A 17 -23.97 25.68 -7.39
CA GLY A 17 -23.46 24.65 -6.48
C GLY A 17 -22.04 24.12 -6.77
N THR A 18 -21.30 24.71 -7.72
CA THR A 18 -19.88 24.38 -7.94
C THR A 18 -19.02 24.78 -6.73
N CYS A 19 -18.06 23.94 -6.36
CA CYS A 19 -17.13 24.23 -5.27
C CYS A 19 -16.32 25.50 -5.52
N GLU A 20 -16.06 26.31 -4.49
CA GLU A 20 -15.22 27.53 -4.63
C GLU A 20 -13.73 27.19 -4.80
N ARG A 21 -13.27 26.17 -4.06
CA ARG A 21 -11.92 25.61 -4.14
C ARG A 21 -11.99 24.10 -4.12
N SER A 22 -11.25 23.45 -5.01
CA SER A 22 -11.20 22.00 -5.07
C SER A 22 -9.82 21.45 -5.39
N MET A 23 -9.62 20.19 -5.05
CA MET A 23 -8.50 19.36 -5.43
C MET A 23 -9.06 18.03 -5.96
N THR A 24 -8.67 17.66 -7.17
CA THR A 24 -9.01 16.37 -7.78
C THR A 24 -7.76 15.51 -7.84
N PHE A 25 -7.80 14.32 -7.26
CA PHE A 25 -6.72 13.34 -7.37
C PHE A 25 -7.04 12.33 -8.47
N VAL A 26 -6.16 12.24 -9.47
CA VAL A 26 -6.28 11.30 -10.59
C VAL A 26 -5.46 10.06 -10.28
N MET A 27 -6.14 8.92 -10.27
CA MET A 27 -5.53 7.60 -10.21
C MET A 27 -5.17 7.15 -11.63
N ASP A 28 -3.88 7.07 -11.92
CA ASP A 28 -3.37 6.88 -13.29
C ASP A 28 -3.21 5.40 -13.67
N GLU A 29 -3.17 5.13 -14.96
CA GLU A 29 -2.91 3.79 -15.52
C GLU A 29 -1.41 3.46 -15.49
N GLU A 30 -0.57 4.48 -15.65
CA GLU A 30 0.88 4.32 -15.70
C GLU A 30 1.49 3.98 -14.33
N ASP A 31 0.80 4.32 -13.23
CA ASP A 31 1.23 3.97 -11.88
C ASP A 31 0.75 2.56 -11.50
N THR A 32 1.58 1.58 -11.80
CA THR A 32 1.38 0.18 -11.41
C THR A 32 1.61 -0.07 -9.91
N SER A 33 1.94 0.95 -9.11
CA SER A 33 2.19 0.76 -7.68
C SER A 33 1.00 1.21 -6.83
N LEU A 34 0.13 0.26 -6.50
CA LEU A 34 -1.03 0.51 -5.65
C LEU A 34 -0.68 1.24 -4.35
N GLY A 35 0.38 0.83 -3.67
CA GLY A 35 0.83 1.46 -2.43
C GLY A 35 1.23 2.93 -2.60
N LYS A 36 1.90 3.29 -3.69
CA LYS A 36 2.29 4.69 -3.98
C LYS A 36 1.08 5.53 -4.31
N THR A 37 0.16 4.99 -5.11
CA THR A 37 -1.11 5.65 -5.41
C THR A 37 -1.90 5.93 -4.14
N LEU A 38 -2.03 4.96 -3.22
CA LEU A 38 -2.74 5.13 -1.95
C LEU A 38 -2.12 6.18 -1.05
N LEU A 39 -0.81 6.14 -0.85
CA LEU A 39 -0.13 7.18 -0.07
C LEU A 39 -0.36 8.57 -0.70
N SER A 40 -0.45 8.65 -2.04
CA SER A 40 -0.46 9.93 -2.78
C SER A 40 -1.86 10.52 -2.67
N LEU A 41 -2.85 9.65 -2.80
CA LEU A 41 -4.25 9.93 -2.53
C LEU A 41 -4.43 10.45 -1.10
N TRP A 42 -3.92 9.73 -0.10
CA TRP A 42 -4.09 10.10 1.31
C TRP A 42 -3.41 11.42 1.67
N LEU A 43 -2.20 11.65 1.16
CA LEU A 43 -1.49 12.90 1.39
C LEU A 43 -2.19 14.06 0.70
N SER A 44 -2.64 13.87 -0.55
CA SER A 44 -3.41 14.89 -1.30
C SER A 44 -4.71 15.23 -0.56
N TYR A 45 -5.42 14.23 -0.05
CA TYR A 45 -6.63 14.45 0.74
C TYR A 45 -6.34 15.22 2.03
N GLY A 46 -5.33 14.81 2.80
CA GLY A 46 -4.94 15.51 4.01
C GLY A 46 -4.51 16.96 3.76
N LEU A 47 -3.82 17.22 2.65
CA LEU A 47 -3.47 18.56 2.20
C LEU A 47 -4.72 19.37 1.81
N ALA A 48 -5.63 18.79 1.03
CA ALA A 48 -6.89 19.43 0.66
C ALA A 48 -7.71 19.85 1.89
N LYS A 49 -7.79 19.00 2.92
CA LYS A 49 -8.45 19.34 4.18
C LYS A 49 -7.73 20.42 4.98
N THR A 50 -6.40 20.48 4.89
CA THR A 50 -5.61 21.54 5.53
C THR A 50 -5.80 22.89 4.83
N GLU A 51 -6.05 22.88 3.52
CA GLU A 51 -6.24 24.08 2.68
C GLU A 51 -7.70 24.46 2.43
N ASP A 52 -8.64 23.81 3.12
CA ASP A 52 -10.08 23.99 2.96
C ASP A 52 -10.55 23.87 1.50
N ARG A 53 -10.11 22.79 0.84
CA ARG A 53 -10.51 22.44 -0.53
C ARG A 53 -11.48 21.26 -0.51
N ALA A 54 -12.51 21.33 -1.35
CA ALA A 54 -13.29 20.16 -1.71
C ALA A 54 -12.39 19.11 -2.37
N PHE A 55 -12.62 17.83 -2.11
CA PHE A 55 -11.77 16.75 -2.61
C PHE A 55 -12.56 15.80 -3.48
N PHE A 56 -11.98 15.43 -4.63
CA PHE A 56 -12.56 14.52 -5.60
C PHE A 56 -11.52 13.49 -6.05
N ILE A 57 -12.00 12.31 -6.43
CA ILE A 57 -11.19 11.23 -6.99
C ILE A 57 -11.63 11.03 -8.44
N ASP A 58 -10.68 10.99 -9.35
CA ASP A 58 -10.86 10.54 -10.72
C ASP A 58 -10.14 9.20 -10.88
N ASP A 59 -10.91 8.12 -10.92
CA ASP A 59 -10.48 6.73 -11.07
C ASP A 59 -10.74 6.18 -12.49
N SER A 60 -11.08 7.04 -13.44
CA SER A 60 -11.53 6.66 -14.78
C SER A 60 -10.51 5.84 -15.58
N ARG A 61 -9.22 5.97 -15.25
CA ARG A 61 -8.11 5.27 -15.91
C ARG A 61 -7.23 4.50 -14.93
N TRP A 62 -7.70 4.23 -13.73
CA TRP A 62 -6.86 3.60 -12.73
C TRP A 62 -6.49 2.17 -13.12
N ALA A 63 -5.21 1.82 -13.00
CA ALA A 63 -4.68 0.51 -13.38
C ALA A 63 -5.36 -0.68 -12.66
N TYR A 64 -5.99 -0.41 -11.51
CA TYR A 64 -6.65 -1.38 -10.64
C TYR A 64 -8.18 -1.36 -10.74
N GLY A 65 -8.79 -0.65 -11.70
CA GLY A 65 -10.25 -0.62 -11.85
C GLY A 65 -10.87 0.62 -11.21
N ARG A 66 -11.97 0.47 -10.46
CA ARG A 66 -12.63 1.62 -9.82
C ARG A 66 -12.36 1.67 -8.32
N TYR A 67 -12.23 2.87 -7.78
CA TYR A 67 -12.12 3.11 -6.34
C TYR A 67 -13.31 2.48 -5.58
N ALA A 68 -14.52 2.63 -6.12
CA ALA A 68 -15.74 2.05 -5.56
C ALA A 68 -15.79 0.51 -5.58
N SER A 69 -14.91 -0.17 -6.33
CA SER A 69 -14.78 -1.63 -6.29
C SER A 69 -14.15 -2.11 -4.98
N TYR A 70 -13.47 -1.23 -4.24
CA TYR A 70 -12.72 -1.57 -3.04
C TYR A 70 -13.20 -0.83 -1.79
N PHE A 71 -13.52 0.45 -1.95
CA PHE A 71 -13.73 1.36 -0.85
C PHE A 71 -15.11 2.01 -0.87
N MET A 72 -15.58 2.38 0.31
CA MET A 72 -16.70 3.29 0.49
C MET A 72 -16.39 4.63 -0.19
N PRO A 73 -17.41 5.33 -0.73
CA PRO A 73 -17.21 6.64 -1.35
C PRO A 73 -16.60 7.64 -0.35
N PRO A 74 -15.74 8.56 -0.82
CA PRO A 74 -15.12 9.56 0.04
C PRO A 74 -16.18 10.48 0.67
N PRO A 75 -15.88 11.13 1.81
CA PRO A 75 -16.80 12.09 2.43
C PRO A 75 -17.25 13.18 1.46
N SER A 76 -18.57 13.36 1.32
CA SER A 76 -19.15 14.33 0.38
C SER A 76 -18.70 15.76 0.71
N PRO A 77 -18.20 16.52 -0.28
CA PRO A 77 -17.82 17.92 -0.07
C PRO A 77 -19.02 18.88 -0.07
N GLY A 78 -20.25 18.42 -0.33
CA GLY A 78 -21.46 19.26 -0.35
C GLY A 78 -21.56 20.22 -1.56
N CYS A 79 -20.66 20.09 -2.54
CA CYS A 79 -20.61 20.88 -3.76
C CYS A 79 -20.22 20.00 -4.96
N THR A 80 -20.44 20.50 -6.16
CA THR A 80 -20.16 19.77 -7.40
C THR A 80 -18.77 20.09 -7.95
N LEU A 81 -18.19 19.12 -8.66
CA LEU A 81 -16.90 19.27 -9.31
C LEU A 81 -16.98 20.38 -10.39
N PRO A 82 -16.02 21.32 -10.45
CA PRO A 82 -15.97 22.34 -11.48
C PRO A 82 -15.73 21.75 -12.88
N PRO A 83 -16.05 22.49 -13.96
CA PRO A 83 -15.75 22.09 -15.33
C PRO A 83 -14.26 21.80 -15.52
N ALA A 84 -13.94 20.79 -16.34
CA ALA A 84 -12.55 20.36 -16.60
C ALA A 84 -11.64 21.50 -17.11
N SER A 85 -12.19 22.48 -17.83
CA SER A 85 -11.45 23.65 -18.32
C SER A 85 -10.93 24.58 -17.22
N GLN A 86 -11.44 24.46 -15.99
CA GLN A 86 -11.04 25.27 -14.84
C GLN A 86 -10.06 24.54 -13.90
N ILE A 87 -9.84 23.24 -14.10
CA ILE A 87 -8.97 22.41 -13.26
C ILE A 87 -7.57 22.41 -13.87
N VAL A 88 -6.57 22.86 -13.11
CA VAL A 88 -5.19 22.99 -13.62
C VAL A 88 -4.17 22.32 -12.67
N PRO A 89 -3.08 21.72 -13.18
CA PRO A 89 -2.07 21.10 -12.32
C PRO A 89 -1.19 22.13 -11.60
N CYS A 90 -1.05 23.34 -12.15
CA CYS A 90 -0.22 24.42 -11.63
C CYS A 90 -0.83 25.79 -11.99
N PRO A 91 -0.58 26.85 -11.19
CA PRO A 91 0.17 26.87 -9.93
C PRO A 91 -0.65 26.34 -8.75
N HIS A 92 0.01 25.99 -7.63
CA HIS A 92 -0.65 25.47 -6.41
C HIS A 92 -1.72 26.41 -5.83
N GLY A 93 -1.58 27.72 -6.06
CA GLY A 93 -2.56 28.73 -5.64
C GLY A 93 -3.86 28.74 -6.44
N ALA A 94 -3.99 27.95 -7.53
CA ALA A 94 -5.19 27.89 -8.34
C ALA A 94 -6.41 27.42 -7.53
N LYS A 95 -7.61 27.88 -7.91
CA LYS A 95 -8.87 27.54 -7.24
C LYS A 95 -9.18 26.04 -7.33
N HIS A 96 -8.99 25.46 -8.51
CA HIS A 96 -9.23 24.05 -8.78
C HIS A 96 -7.95 23.43 -9.28
N ILE A 97 -7.39 22.52 -8.48
CA ILE A 97 -6.13 21.86 -8.81
C ILE A 97 -6.33 20.38 -9.08
N VAL A 98 -5.58 19.85 -10.04
CA VAL A 98 -5.48 18.41 -10.27
C VAL A 98 -4.13 17.89 -9.79
N MET A 99 -4.15 16.75 -9.11
CA MET A 99 -2.97 16.04 -8.63
C MET A 99 -2.98 14.62 -9.15
N SER A 100 -1.80 14.10 -9.46
CA SER A 100 -1.57 12.72 -9.89
C SER A 100 -0.16 12.30 -9.46
N SER A 101 0.19 11.03 -9.65
CA SER A 101 1.57 10.55 -9.46
C SER A 101 2.58 11.39 -10.26
N ALA A 102 2.25 11.75 -11.51
CA ALA A 102 3.11 12.56 -12.37
C ALA A 102 3.37 13.99 -11.83
N THR A 103 2.41 14.59 -11.13
CA THR A 103 2.52 15.96 -10.59
C THR A 103 2.89 16.01 -9.10
N ALA A 104 2.89 14.87 -8.42
CA ALA A 104 3.16 14.74 -6.99
C ALA A 104 4.50 15.37 -6.58
N HIS A 105 5.52 15.27 -7.42
CA HIS A 105 6.84 15.83 -7.11
C HIS A 105 6.90 17.36 -7.11
N TRP A 106 5.97 18.02 -7.82
CA TRP A 106 5.85 19.48 -7.83
C TRP A 106 5.01 19.92 -6.63
N ALA A 107 3.90 19.22 -6.39
CA ALA A 107 3.00 19.52 -5.29
C ALA A 107 3.63 19.27 -3.91
N PHE A 108 4.37 18.18 -3.74
CA PHE A 108 5.03 17.79 -2.49
C PHE A 108 6.54 18.12 -2.47
N GLY A 109 6.96 19.02 -3.35
CA GLY A 109 8.35 19.44 -3.51
C GLY A 109 8.87 20.33 -2.37
N THR A 110 9.82 21.20 -2.70
CA THR A 110 10.54 22.04 -1.73
C THR A 110 9.63 22.98 -0.94
N ALA A 111 8.65 23.61 -1.60
CA ALA A 111 7.71 24.54 -0.96
C ALA A 111 6.85 23.83 0.10
N PHE A 112 6.29 22.67 -0.26
CA PHE A 112 5.54 21.82 0.68
C PHE A 112 6.40 21.39 1.87
N LYS A 113 7.62 20.91 1.61
CA LYS A 113 8.57 20.53 2.66
C LYS A 113 8.87 21.70 3.61
N ALA A 114 9.09 22.90 3.09
CA ALA A 114 9.37 24.08 3.90
C ALA A 114 8.19 24.44 4.84
N GLN A 115 6.96 24.24 4.39
CA GLN A 115 5.75 24.57 5.15
C GLN A 115 5.36 23.48 6.16
N HIS A 116 5.52 22.21 5.79
CA HIS A 116 4.96 21.08 6.54
C HIS A 116 5.99 20.21 7.27
N THR A 117 7.30 20.44 7.06
CA THR A 117 8.35 19.76 7.84
C THR A 117 9.04 20.72 8.81
N SER A 118 9.49 20.20 9.95
CA SER A 118 10.21 20.99 10.95
C SER A 118 11.73 20.85 10.76
N SER A 119 12.40 21.94 10.36
CA SER A 119 13.87 21.96 10.21
C SER A 119 14.63 21.75 11.52
N ARG A 120 13.99 21.99 12.68
CA ARG A 120 14.58 21.85 14.02
C ARG A 120 14.43 20.46 14.63
N ARG A 121 13.65 19.57 14.01
CA ARG A 121 13.41 18.20 14.49
C ARG A 121 14.11 17.20 13.57
N HIS A 122 14.41 16.02 14.11
CA HIS A 122 15.08 14.93 13.40
C HIS A 122 14.15 13.72 13.26
N GLY A 123 14.50 12.81 12.36
CA GLY A 123 13.75 11.57 12.17
C GLY A 123 12.26 11.79 11.87
N LEU A 124 11.40 10.95 12.46
CA LEU A 124 9.94 11.00 12.27
C LEU A 124 9.31 12.30 12.80
N GLU A 125 9.90 12.89 13.85
CA GLU A 125 9.49 14.17 14.44
C GLU A 125 9.58 15.36 13.48
N ARG A 126 10.47 15.29 12.49
CA ARG A 126 10.53 16.27 11.39
C ARG A 126 9.25 16.29 10.55
N SER A 127 8.59 15.15 10.42
CA SER A 127 7.52 14.91 9.46
C SER A 127 6.15 14.74 10.11
N HIS A 128 6.00 15.06 11.40
CA HIS A 128 4.78 14.84 12.16
C HIS A 128 3.51 15.39 11.48
N LYS A 129 3.55 16.62 10.96
CA LYS A 129 2.39 17.22 10.27
C LYS A 129 2.02 16.49 8.97
N VAL A 130 3.02 15.99 8.24
CA VAL A 130 2.80 15.23 7.00
C VAL A 130 2.19 13.86 7.32
N LEU A 131 2.68 13.21 8.39
CA LEU A 131 2.10 11.98 8.91
C LEU A 131 0.65 12.17 9.37
N GLU A 132 0.32 13.30 9.99
CA GLU A 132 -1.04 13.64 10.40
C GLU A 132 -1.97 13.81 9.18
N MET A 133 -1.52 14.47 8.11
CA MET A 133 -2.26 14.57 6.85
C MET A 133 -2.55 13.20 6.24
N LEU A 134 -1.53 12.35 6.14
CA LEU A 134 -1.67 10.98 5.64
C LEU A 134 -2.59 10.14 6.49
N ARG A 135 -2.47 10.26 7.82
CA ARG A 135 -3.32 9.56 8.77
C ARG A 135 -4.78 9.90 8.54
N ARG A 136 -5.09 11.18 8.38
CA ARG A 136 -6.44 11.64 8.07
C ARG A 136 -6.93 11.11 6.72
N GLY A 137 -6.07 11.08 5.70
CA GLY A 137 -6.38 10.47 4.41
C GLY A 137 -6.70 8.98 4.51
N TYR A 138 -5.89 8.23 5.26
CA TYR A 138 -6.13 6.83 5.55
C TYR A 138 -7.48 6.61 6.25
N GLU A 139 -7.74 7.32 7.35
CA GLU A 139 -8.95 7.13 8.16
C GLU A 139 -10.24 7.47 7.40
N ASP A 140 -10.20 8.47 6.52
CA ASP A 140 -11.37 8.89 5.75
C ASP A 140 -11.57 8.08 4.46
N LEU A 141 -10.48 7.65 3.79
CA LEU A 141 -10.53 7.04 2.45
C LEU A 141 -10.25 5.53 2.41
N PHE A 142 -9.64 4.93 3.43
CA PHE A 142 -9.40 3.49 3.48
C PHE A 142 -10.50 2.78 4.28
N LYS A 143 -11.70 2.74 3.69
CA LYS A 143 -12.85 2.03 4.27
C LYS A 143 -13.29 0.97 3.30
N LEU A 144 -12.87 -0.27 3.53
CA LEU A 144 -13.26 -1.40 2.69
C LEU A 144 -14.79 -1.54 2.65
N PHE A 145 -15.32 -2.05 1.55
CA PHE A 145 -16.74 -2.22 1.32
C PHE A 145 -17.15 -3.69 1.15
N GLY A 146 -18.39 -4.01 1.51
CA GLY A 146 -19.01 -5.33 1.30
C GLY A 146 -18.27 -6.47 2.01
N GLU A 147 -18.20 -7.61 1.33
CA GLU A 147 -17.63 -8.85 1.89
C GLU A 147 -16.15 -8.75 2.31
N ASP A 148 -15.40 -7.78 1.78
CA ASP A 148 -14.02 -7.55 2.20
C ASP A 148 -13.93 -6.95 3.58
N ALA A 149 -14.82 -5.99 3.88
CA ALA A 149 -14.90 -5.40 5.21
C ALA A 149 -15.27 -6.45 6.25
N ASP A 150 -16.26 -7.30 5.92
CA ASP A 150 -16.71 -8.38 6.78
C ASP A 150 -15.59 -9.40 7.03
N PHE A 151 -14.89 -9.82 5.97
CA PHE A 151 -13.75 -10.74 6.09
C PHE A 151 -12.64 -10.18 6.97
N VAL A 152 -12.21 -8.93 6.74
CA VAL A 152 -11.15 -8.29 7.53
C VAL A 152 -11.57 -8.17 8.99
N HIS A 153 -12.81 -7.75 9.23
CA HIS A 153 -13.32 -7.62 10.60
C HIS A 153 -13.32 -8.97 11.32
N GLN A 154 -13.85 -10.02 10.69
CA GLN A 154 -13.84 -11.37 11.26
C GLN A 154 -12.41 -11.85 11.51
N ARG A 155 -11.51 -11.72 10.53
CA ARG A 155 -10.12 -12.17 10.65
C ARG A 155 -9.39 -11.48 11.80
N ILE A 156 -9.53 -10.16 11.94
CA ILE A 156 -8.92 -9.40 13.03
C ILE A 156 -9.54 -9.79 14.37
N ALA A 157 -10.85 -10.02 14.44
CA ALA A 157 -11.53 -10.46 15.65
C ALA A 157 -11.05 -11.84 16.12
N GLU A 158 -10.90 -12.80 15.20
CA GLU A 158 -10.35 -14.13 15.48
C GLU A 158 -8.92 -14.05 16.03
N LEU A 159 -8.07 -13.26 15.38
CA LEU A 159 -6.69 -13.06 15.81
C LEU A 159 -6.64 -12.43 17.20
N LYS A 160 -7.44 -11.40 17.45
CA LYS A 160 -7.54 -10.75 18.76
C LYS A 160 -8.05 -11.69 19.84
N ALA A 161 -9.04 -12.54 19.55
CA ALA A 161 -9.52 -13.54 20.50
C ALA A 161 -8.40 -14.52 20.90
N GLY A 162 -7.62 -15.00 19.93
CA GLY A 162 -6.45 -15.85 20.18
C GLY A 162 -5.34 -15.15 20.98
N SER A 163 -5.09 -13.86 20.69
CA SER A 163 -4.15 -13.03 21.43
C SER A 163 -4.56 -12.84 22.88
N GLN A 164 -5.85 -12.55 23.15
CA GLN A 164 -6.37 -12.41 24.51
C GLN A 164 -6.30 -13.73 25.29
N ALA A 165 -6.57 -14.86 24.64
CA ALA A 165 -6.49 -16.18 25.28
C ALA A 165 -5.05 -16.59 25.63
N SER A 166 -4.08 -16.25 24.78
CA SER A 166 -2.66 -16.57 24.99
C SER A 166 -1.87 -15.52 25.78
N GLY A 167 -2.41 -14.32 25.92
CA GLY A 167 -1.71 -13.15 26.46
C GLY A 167 -0.53 -12.68 25.61
N GLN A 168 -0.42 -13.13 24.35
CA GLN A 168 0.66 -12.77 23.42
C GLN A 168 0.18 -11.72 22.42
N PRO A 169 0.99 -10.70 22.09
CA PRO A 169 0.65 -9.72 21.07
C PRO A 169 0.70 -10.36 19.68
N ILE A 170 -0.08 -9.80 18.75
CA ILE A 170 -0.05 -10.16 17.33
C ILE A 170 0.92 -9.23 16.64
N VAL A 171 1.94 -9.78 15.99
CA VAL A 171 2.85 -8.98 15.16
C VAL A 171 2.64 -9.32 13.69
N GLY A 172 2.56 -8.27 12.87
CA GLY A 172 2.59 -8.36 11.43
C GLY A 172 4.00 -8.29 10.87
N MET A 173 4.23 -8.96 9.75
CA MET A 173 5.48 -8.96 9.01
C MET A 173 5.16 -8.83 7.54
N HIS A 174 5.76 -7.83 6.90
CA HIS A 174 5.64 -7.63 5.46
C HIS A 174 7.01 -7.75 4.79
N ILE A 175 7.13 -8.69 3.86
CA ILE A 175 8.35 -8.90 3.08
C ILE A 175 8.07 -8.49 1.64
N ARG A 176 8.83 -7.52 1.14
CA ARG A 176 8.81 -7.12 -0.28
C ARG A 176 9.92 -7.84 -1.03
N ARG A 177 9.57 -8.55 -2.09
CA ARG A 177 10.48 -9.09 -3.12
C ARG A 177 10.29 -8.31 -4.41
N GLY A 178 10.51 -8.89 -5.58
CA GLY A 178 10.19 -8.28 -6.86
C GLY A 178 11.12 -7.16 -7.32
N ASP A 179 10.54 -6.14 -7.95
CA ASP A 179 11.25 -5.00 -8.53
C ASP A 179 11.91 -4.04 -7.53
N LEU A 180 11.57 -4.10 -6.24
CA LEU A 180 12.08 -3.18 -5.22
C LEU A 180 13.18 -3.83 -4.37
N HIS A 181 14.24 -3.07 -4.14
CA HIS A 181 15.37 -3.45 -3.30
C HIS A 181 15.52 -2.51 -2.09
N PRO A 182 16.16 -2.97 -1.00
CA PRO A 182 16.42 -2.18 0.20
C PRO A 182 17.24 -0.91 -0.07
N LEU A 183 17.06 0.10 0.78
CA LEU A 183 17.84 1.34 0.72
C LEU A 183 19.27 1.16 1.24
N SER A 184 19.47 0.18 2.13
CA SER A 184 20.79 -0.21 2.64
C SER A 184 21.75 -0.49 1.50
N TYR A 185 22.93 0.13 1.56
CA TYR A 185 23.96 -0.06 0.53
C TYR A 185 24.40 -1.52 0.41
N GLU A 186 24.49 -2.24 1.54
CA GLU A 186 24.89 -3.65 1.59
C GLU A 186 23.96 -4.55 0.77
N TYR A 187 22.65 -4.31 0.85
CA TYR A 187 21.64 -5.11 0.17
C TYR A 187 21.02 -4.40 -1.03
N SER A 188 21.58 -3.29 -1.53
CA SER A 188 20.92 -2.48 -2.57
C SER A 188 20.75 -3.19 -3.92
N ARG A 189 21.43 -4.32 -4.10
CA ARG A 189 21.36 -5.19 -5.30
C ARG A 189 20.81 -6.58 -5.01
N ASP A 190 20.34 -6.80 -3.79
CA ASP A 190 19.77 -8.06 -3.35
C ASP A 190 18.55 -7.76 -2.46
N TYR A 191 18.04 -8.75 -1.74
CA TYR A 191 17.01 -8.55 -0.75
C TYR A 191 17.57 -8.61 0.67
N LEU A 192 16.85 -8.01 1.63
CA LEU A 192 17.18 -8.20 3.04
C LEU A 192 17.06 -9.70 3.41
N PRO A 193 18.05 -10.24 4.16
CA PRO A 193 17.99 -11.58 4.70
C PRO A 193 16.72 -11.80 5.53
N LEU A 194 16.11 -12.98 5.40
CA LEU A 194 14.87 -13.34 6.10
C LEU A 194 15.06 -13.34 7.63
N GLU A 195 16.25 -13.69 8.09
CA GLU A 195 16.63 -13.67 9.51
C GLU A 195 16.50 -12.27 10.13
N LEU A 196 16.75 -11.19 9.38
CA LEU A 196 16.57 -9.83 9.90
C LEU A 196 15.10 -9.56 10.25
N TYR A 197 14.17 -10.08 9.44
CA TYR A 197 12.74 -9.94 9.68
C TYR A 197 12.29 -10.78 10.88
N THR A 198 12.68 -12.05 10.96
CA THR A 198 12.27 -12.96 12.05
C THR A 198 12.85 -12.51 13.40
N ASN A 199 14.11 -12.08 13.43
CA ASN A 199 14.74 -11.54 14.63
C ASN A 199 14.09 -10.24 15.10
N ALA A 200 13.78 -9.32 14.18
CA ALA A 200 13.07 -8.09 14.52
C ALA A 200 11.64 -8.37 15.02
N ALA A 201 10.95 -9.35 14.44
CA ALA A 201 9.62 -9.77 14.89
C ALA A 201 9.67 -10.37 16.30
N ALA A 202 10.61 -11.27 16.56
CA ALA A 202 10.80 -11.85 17.90
C ALA A 202 11.10 -10.76 18.94
N HIS A 203 11.97 -9.81 18.61
CA HIS A 203 12.28 -8.67 19.49
C HIS A 203 11.07 -7.78 19.75
N LEU A 204 10.27 -7.48 18.71
CA LEU A 204 9.07 -6.67 18.85
C LEU A 204 8.01 -7.36 19.72
N ILE A 205 7.78 -8.66 19.53
CA ILE A 205 6.86 -9.45 20.37
C ILE A 205 7.30 -9.42 21.83
N ALA A 206 8.60 -9.60 22.10
CA ALA A 206 9.14 -9.52 23.45
C ALA A 206 8.91 -8.14 24.09
N SER A 207 9.17 -7.06 23.34
CA SER A 207 8.96 -5.67 23.78
C SER A 207 7.49 -5.33 24.09
N LEU A 208 6.57 -5.79 23.23
CA LEU A 208 5.14 -5.61 23.44
C LEU A 208 4.62 -6.41 24.63
N THR A 209 5.15 -7.62 24.82
CA THR A 209 4.79 -8.48 25.95
C THR A 209 5.25 -7.88 27.28
N THR A 210 6.46 -7.31 27.37
CA THR A 210 6.96 -6.69 28.60
C THR A 210 6.20 -5.41 28.95
N SER A 211 5.83 -4.62 27.93
CA SER A 211 5.05 -3.38 28.10
C SER A 211 3.63 -3.63 28.61
N SER A 212 3.05 -4.80 28.32
CA SER A 212 1.70 -5.20 28.75
C SER A 212 1.66 -5.76 30.19
N ARG A 213 2.80 -6.08 30.81
CA ARG A 213 2.88 -6.75 32.13
C ARG A 213 2.67 -5.82 33.32
N VAL A 214 1.55 -5.11 33.34
CA VAL A 214 0.84 -4.79 34.59
C VAL A 214 -0.34 -5.75 34.67
N SER A 215 -0.22 -6.77 35.53
CA SER A 215 -1.26 -7.75 35.87
C SER A 215 -1.37 -8.99 34.99
N THR A 216 -0.56 -10.01 35.28
CA THR A 216 -1.01 -11.35 35.75
C THR A 216 0.18 -12.32 35.73
N LEU A 217 0.28 -13.12 36.79
CA LEU A 217 1.26 -14.21 36.93
C LEU A 217 0.95 -15.29 35.89
N LEU A 218 1.51 -15.16 34.69
CA LEU A 218 1.36 -16.16 33.64
C LEU A 218 2.20 -17.40 33.98
N THR A 219 1.49 -18.51 34.11
CA THR A 219 2.00 -19.87 34.09
C THR A 219 2.98 -20.05 32.93
N LYS A 220 4.11 -20.71 33.20
CA LYS A 220 5.20 -21.00 32.25
C LYS A 220 4.82 -22.04 31.18
N GLU A 221 3.69 -21.87 30.51
CA GLU A 221 3.46 -22.58 29.25
C GLU A 221 3.86 -21.64 28.13
N ALA A 222 4.85 -22.07 27.34
CA ALA A 222 5.32 -21.35 26.17
C ALA A 222 4.22 -21.40 25.10
N HIS A 223 3.23 -20.52 25.21
CA HIS A 223 2.22 -20.37 24.18
C HIS A 223 2.91 -19.92 22.88
N GLN A 224 2.60 -20.62 21.78
CA GLN A 224 3.09 -20.25 20.45
C GLN A 224 2.67 -18.82 20.13
N GLN A 225 3.66 -18.02 19.74
CA GLN A 225 3.49 -16.64 19.34
C GLN A 225 3.07 -16.60 17.88
N THR A 226 2.06 -15.77 17.56
CA THR A 226 1.55 -15.68 16.19
C THR A 226 2.23 -14.53 15.44
N LEU A 227 2.83 -14.85 14.29
CA LEU A 227 3.41 -13.88 13.36
C LEU A 227 2.63 -13.91 12.05
N LEU A 228 2.01 -12.79 11.67
CA LEU A 228 1.29 -12.68 10.40
C LEU A 228 2.25 -12.29 9.29
N LEU A 229 2.21 -12.97 8.15
CA LEU A 229 3.04 -12.69 6.98
C LEU A 229 2.19 -12.22 5.80
N ALA A 230 2.57 -11.10 5.21
CA ALA A 230 2.18 -10.74 3.84
C ALA A 230 3.43 -10.56 2.97
N SER A 231 3.34 -11.00 1.73
CA SER A 231 4.42 -10.93 0.75
C SER A 231 3.84 -10.91 -0.66
N ASP A 232 4.49 -10.18 -1.55
CA ASP A 232 4.23 -10.21 -2.99
C ASP A 232 4.81 -11.46 -3.67
N ASP A 233 5.69 -12.19 -2.98
CA ASP A 233 6.11 -13.54 -3.36
C ASP A 233 5.32 -14.59 -2.56
N PRO A 234 4.39 -15.34 -3.19
CA PRO A 234 3.54 -16.33 -2.52
C PRO A 234 4.32 -17.55 -2.00
N SER A 235 5.55 -17.79 -2.48
CA SER A 235 6.36 -18.94 -2.05
C SER A 235 7.00 -18.74 -0.67
N LEU A 236 7.06 -17.51 -0.15
CA LEU A 236 7.72 -17.22 1.12
C LEU A 236 7.08 -17.89 2.32
N ILE A 237 5.76 -18.10 2.32
CA ILE A 237 5.06 -18.74 3.46
C ILE A 237 5.51 -20.20 3.70
N ILE A 238 5.97 -20.88 2.64
CA ILE A 238 6.50 -22.25 2.69
C ILE A 238 8.01 -22.32 2.53
N ASN A 239 8.69 -21.16 2.50
CA ASN A 239 10.12 -21.11 2.24
C ASN A 239 10.91 -21.71 3.42
N PRO A 240 11.80 -22.70 3.17
CA PRO A 240 12.53 -23.37 4.24
C PRO A 240 13.49 -22.44 4.99
N ASP A 241 14.08 -21.45 4.34
CA ASP A 241 15.00 -20.49 4.98
C ASP A 241 14.23 -19.58 5.95
N LEU A 242 12.99 -19.18 5.61
CA LEU A 242 12.12 -18.46 6.54
C LEU A 242 11.74 -19.32 7.74
N LEU A 243 11.35 -20.57 7.50
CA LEU A 243 10.91 -21.48 8.56
C LEU A 243 12.07 -21.89 9.50
N THR A 244 13.29 -21.99 8.98
CA THR A 244 14.49 -22.32 9.76
C THR A 244 15.07 -21.12 10.50
N SER A 245 14.97 -19.90 9.94
CA SER A 245 15.37 -18.66 10.61
C SER A 245 14.36 -18.17 11.65
N SER A 246 13.15 -18.73 11.66
CA SER A 246 12.14 -18.41 12.66
C SER A 246 12.38 -19.18 13.97
N PRO A 247 12.41 -18.50 15.14
CA PRO A 247 12.39 -19.16 16.43
C PRO A 247 11.26 -20.19 16.55
N SER A 248 11.51 -21.33 17.21
CA SER A 248 10.54 -22.42 17.34
C SER A 248 9.26 -22.04 18.12
N SER A 249 9.31 -20.93 18.87
CA SER A 249 8.16 -20.36 19.57
C SER A 249 7.22 -19.57 18.66
N LEU A 250 7.64 -19.25 17.43
CA LEU A 250 6.86 -18.46 16.48
C LEU A 250 6.17 -19.35 15.45
N THR A 251 4.87 -19.13 15.29
CA THR A 251 4.04 -19.71 14.24
C THR A 251 3.73 -18.64 13.22
N ILE A 252 4.24 -18.84 12.00
CA ILE A 252 3.99 -17.93 10.88
C ILE A 252 2.67 -18.30 10.21
N LEU A 253 1.76 -17.35 10.10
CA LEU A 253 0.48 -17.50 9.43
C LEU A 253 0.35 -16.45 8.32
N PRO A 254 -0.33 -16.75 7.19
CA PRO A 254 -0.63 -15.72 6.22
C PRO A 254 -1.58 -14.65 6.82
N ALA A 255 -1.39 -13.40 6.41
CA ALA A 255 -2.27 -12.30 6.81
C ALA A 255 -3.72 -12.58 6.37
N GLN A 256 -3.92 -12.96 5.11
CA GLN A 256 -5.21 -13.42 4.58
C GLN A 256 -5.05 -14.68 3.73
N SER A 257 -6.15 -15.43 3.61
CA SER A 257 -6.22 -16.68 2.82
C SER A 257 -7.32 -16.66 1.75
N ARG A 258 -7.90 -15.48 1.48
CA ARG A 258 -9.04 -15.30 0.58
C ARG A 258 -8.60 -15.15 -0.87
N ILE A 259 -7.51 -14.43 -1.12
CA ILE A 259 -6.98 -14.16 -2.46
C ILE A 259 -5.48 -14.44 -2.43
N LEU A 260 -5.06 -15.59 -2.92
CA LEU A 260 -3.65 -15.96 -2.99
C LEU A 260 -3.10 -15.70 -4.39
N LEU A 261 -1.90 -15.11 -4.44
CA LEU A 261 -1.16 -14.98 -5.70
C LEU A 261 -0.75 -16.37 -6.18
N ALA A 262 -0.96 -16.64 -7.47
CA ALA A 262 -0.63 -17.94 -8.04
C ALA A 262 0.89 -18.09 -8.22
N THR A 263 1.44 -19.21 -7.73
CA THR A 263 2.79 -19.65 -8.08
C THR A 263 2.78 -20.27 -9.47
N LYS A 264 3.93 -20.28 -10.15
CA LYS A 264 4.10 -20.98 -11.43
C LYS A 264 3.75 -22.45 -11.30
N SER A 265 4.18 -23.10 -10.23
CA SER A 265 3.87 -24.51 -9.97
C SER A 265 2.37 -24.78 -9.84
N ALA A 266 1.61 -23.87 -9.21
CA ALA A 266 0.16 -23.97 -9.11
C ALA A 266 -0.52 -23.73 -10.47
N LEU A 267 -0.02 -22.76 -11.26
CA LEU A 267 -0.51 -22.50 -12.62
C LEU A 267 -0.24 -23.70 -13.53
N ASP A 268 0.98 -24.24 -13.54
CA ASP A 268 1.36 -25.42 -14.32
C ASP A 268 0.52 -26.65 -13.97
N ALA A 269 0.14 -26.81 -12.69
CA ALA A 269 -0.73 -27.90 -12.26
C ALA A 269 -2.20 -27.71 -12.70
N SER A 270 -2.70 -26.47 -12.67
CA SER A 270 -4.10 -26.13 -12.95
C SER A 270 -4.42 -25.90 -14.43
N SER A 271 -3.45 -25.41 -15.20
CA SER A 271 -3.54 -25.05 -16.60
C SER A 271 -2.15 -25.20 -17.23
N PRO A 272 -1.72 -26.45 -17.51
CA PRO A 272 -0.42 -26.70 -18.10
C PRO A 272 -0.29 -25.94 -19.42
N ALA A 273 0.70 -25.06 -19.51
CA ALA A 273 1.07 -24.48 -20.80
C ALA A 273 1.75 -25.57 -21.63
N ASP A 274 1.23 -25.86 -22.82
CA ASP A 274 1.84 -26.85 -23.72
C ASP A 274 3.29 -26.46 -24.02
N SER A 275 4.24 -27.29 -23.59
CA SER A 275 5.62 -27.12 -24.04
C SER A 275 5.67 -27.49 -25.52
N ILE A 276 5.65 -26.51 -26.42
CA ILE A 276 5.89 -26.72 -27.87
C ILE A 276 7.39 -26.96 -28.13
N ARG A 277 8.06 -27.69 -27.22
CA ARG A 277 9.46 -28.08 -27.37
C ARG A 277 9.49 -29.39 -28.15
N ALA A 278 9.79 -29.30 -29.44
CA ALA A 278 10.19 -30.50 -30.17
C ALA A 278 11.47 -31.06 -29.51
N PRO A 279 11.54 -32.37 -29.19
CA PRO A 279 12.77 -32.97 -28.68
C PRO A 279 13.92 -32.66 -29.65
N ASN A 280 15.02 -32.12 -29.13
CA ASN A 280 16.25 -31.74 -29.85
C ASN A 280 16.23 -30.41 -30.64
N SER A 281 15.34 -29.46 -30.34
CA SER A 281 15.43 -28.11 -30.92
C SER A 281 16.45 -27.22 -30.17
N ALA A 282 17.41 -26.64 -30.91
CA ALA A 282 18.41 -25.69 -30.40
C ALA A 282 17.91 -24.23 -30.34
N TYR A 283 16.71 -23.97 -30.87
CA TYR A 283 16.12 -22.64 -30.90
C TYR A 283 15.15 -22.46 -29.73
N THR A 284 15.50 -21.58 -28.80
CA THR A 284 14.57 -21.09 -27.77
C THR A 284 13.59 -20.13 -28.44
N LYS A 285 12.49 -20.63 -28.97
CA LYS A 285 11.34 -19.75 -29.26
C LYS A 285 10.88 -19.23 -27.91
N HIS A 286 10.85 -17.92 -27.69
CA HIS A 286 10.26 -17.31 -26.49
C HIS A 286 8.75 -17.61 -26.51
N ILE A 287 8.39 -18.79 -26.01
CA ILE A 287 7.00 -19.24 -25.86
C ILE A 287 6.49 -18.66 -24.54
N PRO A 288 5.22 -18.25 -24.46
CA PRO A 288 4.60 -17.90 -23.19
C PRO A 288 4.59 -19.13 -22.28
N GLU A 289 5.54 -19.19 -21.35
CA GLU A 289 5.44 -20.06 -20.17
C GLU A 289 4.46 -19.44 -19.18
N ASN A 290 3.83 -20.26 -18.33
CA ASN A 290 3.11 -19.73 -17.19
C ASN A 290 4.08 -18.91 -16.33
N ALA A 291 3.74 -17.65 -16.13
CA ALA A 291 4.44 -16.74 -15.25
C ALA A 291 3.63 -16.59 -13.96
N GLY A 292 4.12 -17.23 -12.89
CA GLY A 292 3.61 -16.99 -11.54
C GLY A 292 4.23 -15.73 -10.94
N TRP A 293 3.81 -15.42 -9.72
CA TRP A 293 4.37 -14.31 -8.92
C TRP A 293 5.60 -14.74 -8.11
N ASP A 294 6.24 -15.85 -8.49
CA ASP A 294 7.45 -16.33 -7.84
C ASP A 294 8.55 -15.27 -7.95
N GLY A 295 9.18 -14.92 -6.83
CA GLY A 295 10.16 -13.85 -6.78
C GLY A 295 9.59 -12.43 -6.67
N GLY A 296 8.26 -12.27 -6.56
CA GLY A 296 7.61 -11.02 -6.16
C GLY A 296 6.90 -10.24 -7.27
N PHE A 297 6.47 -9.02 -6.94
CA PHE A 297 5.76 -8.13 -7.85
C PHE A 297 6.72 -7.45 -8.83
N TYR A 298 6.34 -7.45 -10.11
CA TYR A 298 7.02 -6.68 -11.16
C TYR A 298 5.98 -5.91 -11.98
N PRO A 299 6.18 -4.59 -12.21
CA PRO A 299 5.29 -3.76 -13.03
C PRO A 299 4.99 -4.34 -14.42
N SER A 300 5.99 -4.92 -15.07
CA SER A 300 5.84 -5.51 -16.40
C SER A 300 4.92 -6.75 -16.39
N LEU A 301 5.07 -7.60 -15.38
CA LEU A 301 4.20 -8.77 -15.18
C LEU A 301 2.77 -8.31 -14.90
N PHE A 302 2.59 -7.32 -14.01
CA PHE A 302 1.28 -6.73 -13.73
C PHE A 302 0.62 -6.14 -14.98
N SER A 303 1.36 -5.36 -15.78
CA SER A 303 0.86 -4.81 -17.03
C SER A 303 0.50 -5.89 -18.05
N SER A 304 1.20 -7.03 -18.03
CA SER A 304 0.89 -8.19 -18.87
C SER A 304 -0.29 -9.03 -18.38
N LEU A 305 -0.74 -8.86 -17.12
CA LEU A 305 -1.88 -9.61 -16.59
C LEU A 305 -3.10 -9.38 -17.46
N GLY A 306 -3.65 -10.48 -17.96
CA GLY A 306 -4.84 -10.44 -18.79
C GLY A 306 -4.58 -9.85 -20.17
N SER A 307 -3.40 -9.98 -20.77
CA SER A 307 -3.16 -9.60 -22.18
C SER A 307 -3.99 -10.41 -23.21
N SER A 308 -5.12 -10.98 -22.81
CA SER A 308 -6.15 -11.54 -23.68
C SER A 308 -6.82 -10.40 -24.46
N ALA A 309 -7.54 -10.75 -25.53
CA ALA A 309 -8.31 -9.77 -26.29
C ALA A 309 -9.46 -9.12 -25.48
N ASP A 310 -9.77 -9.66 -24.29
CA ASP A 310 -10.87 -9.21 -23.43
C ASP A 310 -10.38 -8.26 -22.32
N ARG A 311 -10.63 -6.97 -22.53
CA ARG A 311 -10.31 -5.91 -21.58
C ARG A 311 -11.04 -6.06 -20.25
N ASP A 312 -12.26 -6.59 -20.24
CA ASP A 312 -13.03 -6.72 -19.00
C ASP A 312 -12.46 -7.82 -18.10
N GLN A 313 -12.05 -8.94 -18.71
CA GLN A 313 -11.34 -10.00 -17.98
C GLN A 313 -9.99 -9.50 -17.44
N THR A 314 -9.26 -8.71 -18.24
CA THR A 314 -8.01 -8.06 -17.82
C THR A 314 -8.21 -7.25 -16.54
N MET A 315 -9.21 -6.36 -16.56
CA MET A 315 -9.49 -5.48 -15.43
C MET A 315 -9.92 -6.26 -14.20
N ARG A 316 -10.73 -7.31 -14.34
CA ARG A 316 -11.12 -8.18 -13.20
C ARG A 316 -9.92 -8.86 -12.55
N MET A 317 -8.95 -9.32 -13.34
CA MET A 317 -7.73 -9.95 -12.80
C MET A 317 -6.87 -8.94 -12.03
N ARG A 318 -6.69 -7.73 -12.59
CA ARG A 318 -5.98 -6.63 -11.90
C ARG A 318 -6.74 -6.19 -10.65
N GLU A 319 -8.07 -6.17 -10.71
CA GLU A 319 -8.92 -5.82 -9.57
C GLU A 319 -8.70 -6.79 -8.41
N LEU A 320 -8.71 -8.11 -8.69
CA LEU A 320 -8.44 -9.17 -7.71
C LEU A 320 -7.04 -9.06 -7.10
N PHE A 321 -6.02 -8.77 -7.92
CA PHE A 321 -4.67 -8.53 -7.41
C PHE A 321 -4.63 -7.38 -6.41
N GLY A 322 -5.23 -6.24 -6.77
CA GLY A 322 -5.35 -5.08 -5.88
C GLY A 322 -6.12 -5.43 -4.61
N ARG A 323 -7.20 -6.20 -4.71
CA ARG A 323 -8.03 -6.64 -3.58
C ARG A 323 -7.22 -7.45 -2.57
N GLY A 324 -6.43 -8.42 -3.03
CA GLY A 324 -5.55 -9.22 -2.16
C GLY A 324 -4.57 -8.34 -1.37
N TYR A 325 -3.91 -7.40 -2.06
CA TYR A 325 -3.00 -6.44 -1.42
C TYR A 325 -3.67 -5.59 -0.34
N LEU A 326 -4.90 -5.11 -0.58
CA LEU A 326 -5.65 -4.32 0.39
C LEU A 326 -6.08 -5.14 1.62
N LEU A 327 -6.44 -6.42 1.43
CA LEU A 327 -6.76 -7.33 2.53
C LEU A 327 -5.53 -7.61 3.40
N ASP A 328 -4.37 -7.85 2.78
CA ASP A 328 -3.09 -8.00 3.49
C ASP A 328 -2.78 -6.76 4.34
N LEU A 329 -2.88 -5.56 3.74
CA LEU A 329 -2.68 -4.29 4.42
C LEU A 329 -3.64 -4.12 5.61
N ALA A 330 -4.92 -4.39 5.42
CA ALA A 330 -5.93 -4.17 6.45
C ALA A 330 -5.74 -5.12 7.64
N VAL A 331 -5.39 -6.39 7.39
CA VAL A 331 -5.11 -7.36 8.45
C VAL A 331 -3.80 -7.02 9.17
N LEU A 332 -2.72 -6.74 8.45
CA LEU A 332 -1.44 -6.37 9.06
C LEU A 332 -1.54 -5.04 9.85
N GLY A 333 -2.27 -4.05 9.33
CA GLY A 333 -2.52 -2.78 10.02
C GLY A 333 -3.36 -2.92 11.29
N GLY A 334 -4.08 -4.03 11.46
CA GLY A 334 -4.84 -4.38 12.66
C GLY A 334 -4.03 -5.07 13.77
N SER A 335 -2.74 -5.35 13.53
CA SER A 335 -1.83 -5.99 14.49
C SER A 335 -1.33 -5.03 15.59
N ASP A 336 -0.76 -5.57 16.67
CA ASP A 336 -0.22 -4.77 17.78
C ASP A 336 1.09 -4.07 17.40
N GLY A 337 1.83 -4.64 16.45
CA GLY A 337 3.03 -4.06 15.86
C GLY A 337 3.41 -4.74 14.55
N VAL A 338 4.24 -4.09 13.75
CA VAL A 338 4.59 -4.54 12.39
C VAL A 338 6.08 -4.42 12.11
N VAL A 339 6.63 -5.41 11.41
CA VAL A 339 8.02 -5.45 10.93
C VAL A 339 8.03 -5.40 9.41
N CYS A 340 8.79 -4.48 8.84
CA CYS A 340 8.89 -4.33 7.39
C CYS A 340 10.14 -3.53 6.98
N ALA A 341 10.38 -3.42 5.67
CA ALA A 341 11.44 -2.58 5.10
C ALA A 341 10.86 -1.32 4.45
N VAL A 342 11.35 -0.14 4.84
CA VAL A 342 10.82 1.17 4.43
C VAL A 342 10.99 1.47 2.94
N SER A 343 11.87 0.74 2.24
CA SER A 343 11.98 0.77 0.77
C SER A 343 10.63 0.48 0.09
N SER A 344 9.76 -0.33 0.72
CA SER A 344 8.42 -0.64 0.21
C SER A 344 7.38 0.41 0.63
N ALA A 345 6.54 0.83 -0.32
CA ALA A 345 5.36 1.66 -0.04
C ALA A 345 4.41 0.99 0.97
N THR A 346 4.29 -0.35 0.96
CA THR A 346 3.49 -1.11 1.93
C THR A 346 3.98 -0.86 3.36
N CYS A 347 5.29 -0.85 3.59
CA CYS A 347 5.84 -0.60 4.92
C CYS A 347 5.52 0.81 5.41
N ARG A 348 5.59 1.80 4.51
CA ARG A 348 5.22 3.19 4.82
C ARG A 348 3.72 3.32 5.12
N ILE A 349 2.86 2.65 4.36
CA ILE A 349 1.42 2.55 4.62
C ILE A 349 1.16 1.98 6.00
N LEU A 350 1.81 0.85 6.34
CA LEU A 350 1.65 0.23 7.65
C LEU A 350 2.08 1.18 8.78
N GLY A 351 3.13 1.97 8.57
CA GLY A 351 3.51 3.06 9.47
C GLY A 351 2.40 4.10 9.68
N VAL A 352 1.71 4.50 8.61
CA VAL A 352 0.55 5.41 8.68
C VAL A 352 -0.63 4.75 9.42
N MET A 353 -0.91 3.46 9.16
CA MET A 353 -1.97 2.68 9.80
C MET A 353 -1.73 2.45 11.30
N MET A 354 -0.46 2.35 11.73
CA MET A 354 -0.09 2.26 13.15
C MET A 354 -0.25 3.59 13.89
N GLY A 355 -0.26 4.71 13.16
CA GLY A 355 -0.43 6.05 13.69
C GLY A 355 0.78 6.55 14.47
N TRP A 356 0.70 7.80 14.92
CA TRP A 356 1.82 8.47 15.57
C TRP A 356 2.31 7.77 16.83
N ASP A 357 1.38 7.28 17.66
CA ASP A 357 1.71 6.53 18.86
C ASP A 357 2.36 5.18 18.55
N GLY A 358 1.97 4.54 17.45
CA GLY A 358 2.62 3.31 16.98
C GLY A 358 4.06 3.56 16.54
N LEU A 359 4.27 4.64 15.79
CA LEU A 359 5.60 5.07 15.35
C LEU A 359 6.51 5.46 16.52
N LYS A 360 5.98 6.17 17.55
CA LYS A 360 6.76 6.60 18.72
C LYS A 360 7.13 5.50 19.70
N LYS A 361 6.31 4.46 19.77
CA LYS A 361 6.50 3.33 20.70
C LYS A 361 7.15 2.13 20.01
N ASP A 362 7.83 2.36 18.89
CA ASP A 362 8.51 1.33 18.09
C ASP A 362 7.61 0.13 17.71
N ARG A 363 6.30 0.36 17.59
CA ARG A 363 5.35 -0.67 17.09
C ARG A 363 5.42 -0.81 15.57
N TRP A 364 6.16 0.06 14.90
CA TRP A 364 6.52 -0.07 13.49
C TRP A 364 8.04 -0.18 13.41
N SER A 365 8.53 -1.37 13.11
CA SER A 365 9.95 -1.71 13.09
C SER A 365 10.46 -1.76 11.65
N ASN A 366 11.17 -0.71 11.25
CA ASN A 366 11.90 -0.68 9.97
C ASN A 366 13.24 -1.40 10.11
N ILE A 367 13.44 -2.47 9.33
CA ILE A 367 14.68 -3.26 9.35
C ILE A 367 15.68 -2.92 8.24
N ASP A 368 15.38 -1.90 7.43
CA ASP A 368 16.29 -1.36 6.42
C ASP A 368 17.31 -0.39 7.06
N ASP A 369 17.96 0.48 6.28
CA ASP A 369 19.07 1.37 6.71
C ASP A 369 18.72 2.52 7.69
N GLY A 370 17.60 2.42 8.40
CA GLY A 370 17.18 3.39 9.42
C GLY A 370 16.79 4.77 8.89
N ARG A 371 16.82 4.99 7.57
CA ARG A 371 16.34 6.25 6.98
C ARG A 371 14.85 6.43 7.23
N VAL A 372 14.49 7.66 7.56
CA VAL A 372 13.09 8.08 7.54
C VAL A 372 12.69 8.35 6.09
N TRP A 373 11.53 7.84 5.70
CA TRP A 373 11.07 7.90 4.33
C TRP A 373 10.76 9.35 3.87
N SER A 374 10.96 9.63 2.58
CA SER A 374 10.74 10.95 1.96
C SER A 374 9.32 11.10 1.40
N TRP A 375 8.85 12.34 1.31
CA TRP A 375 7.47 12.71 0.96
C TRP A 375 7.34 13.41 -0.41
N ASP A 376 8.43 13.56 -1.16
CA ASP A 376 8.55 14.48 -2.30
C ASP A 376 8.04 13.99 -3.65
N GLY A 377 7.20 12.96 -3.71
CA GLY A 377 6.84 12.26 -4.96
C GLY A 377 8.02 11.55 -5.65
N ALA A 378 9.25 12.03 -5.49
CA ALA A 378 10.48 11.55 -6.10
C ALA A 378 11.11 10.42 -5.25
N GLY A 379 10.62 9.19 -5.42
CA GLY A 379 11.09 8.02 -4.66
C GLY A 379 10.00 7.33 -3.84
N TRP A 380 8.76 7.57 -4.22
CA TRP A 380 7.64 6.77 -3.78
C TRP A 380 7.82 5.36 -4.28
#